data_AF-A0A3B8HG52-F1
#
_entry.id   AF-A0A3B8HG52-F1
#
_cell.length_a   1.000
_cell.length_b   1.000
_cell.length_c   1.000
_cell.angle_alpha   90.00
_cell.angle_beta   90.00
_cell.angle_gamma   90.00
#
_symmetry.space_group_name_H-M   'P 1'
#
loop_
_entity.id
_entity.type
_entity.pdbx_description
1 polymer ?
#
loop_
_entity_poly.entity_id
_entity_poly.type
_entity_poly.pdbx_seq_one_letter_code
_entity_poly.pdbx_strand_id
1 'polypeptide(L)'
;MDTVFKIFRYDPAIDAEPRYQPYTIVAQPEERILDCLNRIKWEQDGTLGYRMSCGHGVCGSDAMKINGRCALACQKLVKDYVGTEIVLEPLPHF
;
A
#
# COMPACT_ATOMS: atom_id res chain seq x y z
N MET A 1 -1.26 -13.12 10.25
CA MET A 1 0.19 -13.07 10.56
C MET A 1 0.58 -11.60 10.65
N ASP A 2 1.51 -11.22 11.52
CA ASP A 2 1.99 -9.84 11.55
C ASP A 2 2.69 -9.52 10.23
N THR A 3 2.12 -8.58 9.50
CA THR A 3 2.61 -8.14 8.19
C THR A 3 3.01 -6.67 8.29
N VAL A 4 4.24 -6.38 7.88
CA VAL A 4 4.83 -5.05 7.86
C VAL A 4 4.65 -4.47 6.46
N PHE A 5 3.92 -3.37 6.37
CA PHE A 5 3.81 -2.57 5.17
C PHE A 5 4.81 -1.43 5.24
N LYS A 6 5.85 -1.48 4.40
CA LYS A 6 6.85 -0.43 4.28
C LYS A 6 6.44 0.52 3.14
N ILE A 7 5.82 1.62 3.51
CA ILE A 7 5.16 2.51 2.55
C ILE A 7 6.03 3.75 2.28
N PHE A 8 6.24 4.07 1.01
CA PHE A 8 6.84 5.33 0.59
C PHE A 8 5.95 6.52 0.96
N ARG A 9 6.53 7.52 1.62
CA ARG A 9 5.86 8.73 2.08
C ARG A 9 6.65 9.95 1.60
N TYR A 10 5.93 10.91 1.06
CA TYR A 10 6.47 12.21 0.70
C TYR A 10 5.33 13.24 0.59
N ASP A 11 5.41 14.29 1.38
CA ASP A 11 4.61 15.51 1.25
C ASP A 11 5.55 16.68 0.89
N PRO A 12 5.53 17.20 -0.35
CA PRO A 12 6.45 18.27 -0.77
C PRO A 12 6.25 19.59 -0.02
N ALA A 13 5.15 19.78 0.72
CA ALA A 13 4.94 20.96 1.54
C ALA A 13 5.63 20.87 2.92
N ILE A 14 6.02 19.67 3.35
CA ILE A 14 6.48 19.40 4.74
C ILE A 14 7.79 18.59 4.77
N ASP A 15 7.94 17.58 3.93
CA ASP A 15 9.09 16.67 3.92
C ASP A 15 10.24 17.24 3.08
N ALA A 16 11.46 17.21 3.63
CA ALA A 16 12.67 17.61 2.89
C ALA A 16 13.12 16.55 1.87
N GLU A 17 12.85 15.28 2.16
CA GLU A 17 13.16 14.15 1.29
C GLU A 17 12.14 13.02 1.47
N PRO A 18 11.94 12.16 0.47
CA PRO A 18 11.07 11.00 0.61
C PRO A 18 11.59 10.00 1.63
N ARG A 19 10.68 9.32 2.31
CA ARG A 19 11.00 8.36 3.37
C ARG A 19 10.15 7.11 3.28
N TYR A 20 10.63 6.02 3.87
CA TYR A 20 9.83 4.82 4.06
C TYR A 20 9.32 4.76 5.49
N GLN A 21 8.02 4.55 5.66
CA GLN A 21 7.39 4.37 6.96
C GLN A 21 6.83 2.95 7.10
N PRO A 22 7.23 2.21 8.15
CA PRO A 22 6.66 0.90 8.43
C PRO A 22 5.32 1.01 9.17
N TYR A 23 4.36 0.18 8.78
CA TYR A 23 3.09 -0.03 9.48
C TYR A 23 2.90 -1.52 9.71
N THR A 24 2.63 -1.91 10.95
CA THR A 24 2.38 -3.32 11.27
C THR A 24 0.88 -3.53 11.39
N ILE A 25 0.36 -4.53 10.68
CA ILE A 25 -1.02 -4.98 10.81
C ILE A 25 -1.09 -6.50 10.91
N VAL A 26 -2.09 -6.99 11.63
CA VAL A 26 -2.45 -8.41 11.59
C VAL A 26 -3.30 -8.61 10.35
N ALA A 27 -2.72 -9.15 9.28
CA ALA A 27 -3.44 -9.42 8.04
C ALA A 27 -3.69 -10.93 7.85
N GLN A 28 -4.86 -11.23 7.28
CA GLN A 28 -5.20 -12.55 6.76
C GLN A 28 -4.59 -12.73 5.35
N PRO A 29 -4.20 -13.95 4.97
CA PRO A 29 -3.60 -14.22 3.66
C PRO A 29 -4.51 -13.81 2.48
N GLU A 30 -5.83 -13.84 2.66
CA GLU A 30 -6.85 -13.51 1.66
C GLU A 30 -7.25 -12.02 1.65
N GLU A 31 -6.74 -11.19 2.56
CA GLU A 31 -6.97 -9.75 2.51
C GLU A 31 -6.27 -9.16 1.28
N ARG A 32 -6.92 -8.18 0.64
CA ARG A 32 -6.30 -7.43 -0.46
C ARG A 32 -5.33 -6.40 0.12
N ILE A 33 -4.32 -6.05 -0.68
CA ILE A 33 -3.41 -4.94 -0.33
C ILE A 33 -4.19 -3.63 -0.14
N LEU A 34 -5.25 -3.41 -0.94
CA LEU A 34 -6.13 -2.24 -0.76
C LEU A 34 -6.84 -2.22 0.61
N ASP A 35 -7.32 -3.37 1.10
CA ASP A 35 -8.00 -3.44 2.40
C ASP A 35 -7.02 -3.13 3.55
N CYS A 36 -5.79 -3.62 3.42
CA CYS A 36 -4.69 -3.32 4.34
C CYS A 36 -4.36 -1.82 4.37
N LEU A 37 -4.30 -1.18 3.19
CA LEU A 37 -4.08 0.28 3.07
C LEU A 37 -5.20 1.10 3.70
N ASN A 38 -6.45 0.70 3.48
CA ASN A 38 -7.63 1.32 4.10
C ASN A 38 -7.54 1.25 5.62
N ARG A 39 -7.20 0.07 6.17
CA ARG A 39 -7.04 -0.13 7.60
C ARG A 39 -5.92 0.75 8.18
N ILE A 40 -4.75 0.79 7.53
CA ILE A 40 -3.66 1.68 7.94
C ILE A 40 -4.13 3.13 7.95
N LYS A 41 -4.81 3.59 6.90
CA LYS A 41 -5.30 4.97 6.79
C LYS A 41 -6.32 5.31 7.89
N TRP A 42 -7.27 4.43 8.15
CA TRP A 42 -8.38 4.73 9.04
C TRP A 42 -8.04 4.54 10.52
N GLU A 43 -7.14 3.59 10.84
CA GLU A 43 -6.89 3.19 12.22
C GLU A 43 -5.52 3.62 12.75
N GLN A 44 -4.54 3.90 11.87
CA GLN A 44 -3.17 4.21 12.28
C GLN A 44 -2.70 5.59 11.82
N ASP A 45 -2.94 5.96 10.56
CA ASP A 45 -2.42 7.20 9.98
C ASP A 45 -3.33 7.79 8.89
N GLY A 46 -4.18 8.73 9.31
CA GLY A 46 -5.12 9.45 8.44
C GLY A 46 -4.45 10.25 7.30
N THR A 47 -3.15 10.55 7.42
CA THR A 47 -2.40 11.33 6.44
C THR A 47 -1.89 10.49 5.27
N LEU A 48 -2.04 9.16 5.33
CA LEU A 48 -1.64 8.27 4.24
C LEU A 48 -2.46 8.57 2.97
N GLY A 49 -1.76 8.91 1.88
CA GLY A 49 -2.33 9.20 0.57
C GLY A 49 -2.14 8.07 -0.44
N TYR A 50 -3.23 7.61 -1.03
CA TYR A 50 -3.27 6.71 -2.19
C TYR A 50 -4.60 6.92 -2.92
N ARG A 51 -4.71 6.42 -4.16
CA ARG A 51 -5.94 6.50 -4.95
C ARG A 51 -6.66 5.15 -4.92
N MET A 52 -7.99 5.21 -4.87
CA MET A 52 -8.89 4.06 -4.97
C MET A 52 -10.24 4.51 -5.55
N SER A 53 -10.95 3.60 -6.21
CA SER A 53 -12.32 3.87 -6.71
C SER A 53 -13.15 2.58 -6.72
N CYS A 54 -12.99 1.71 -7.72
CA CYS A 54 -13.90 0.56 -7.88
C CYS A 54 -13.64 -0.60 -6.91
N GLY A 55 -12.41 -0.79 -6.42
CA GLY A 55 -12.03 -1.91 -5.53
C GLY A 55 -12.06 -3.32 -6.16
N HIS A 56 -12.31 -3.44 -7.47
CA HIS A 56 -12.50 -4.74 -8.14
C HIS A 56 -11.76 -4.86 -9.48
N GLY A 57 -10.70 -4.08 -9.68
CA GLY A 57 -9.80 -4.21 -10.84
C GLY A 57 -10.30 -3.59 -12.16
N VAL A 58 -11.40 -2.83 -12.14
CA VAL A 58 -12.01 -2.25 -13.36
C VAL A 58 -11.41 -0.89 -13.72
N CYS A 59 -11.23 0.01 -12.75
CA CYS A 59 -10.87 1.41 -13.00
C CYS A 59 -9.37 1.70 -13.10
N GLY A 60 -8.51 0.80 -12.59
CA GLY A 60 -7.06 1.03 -12.50
C GLY A 60 -6.60 2.13 -11.52
N SER A 61 -7.50 2.75 -10.76
CA SER A 61 -7.18 3.90 -9.88
C SER A 61 -6.17 3.60 -8.77
N ASP A 62 -6.06 2.35 -8.32
CA ASP A 62 -5.20 1.91 -7.23
C ASP A 62 -3.93 1.19 -7.72
N ALA A 63 -3.49 1.56 -8.92
CA ALA A 63 -2.22 1.12 -9.47
C ALA A 63 -1.05 1.71 -8.66
N MET A 64 -0.13 0.84 -8.26
CA MET A 64 1.07 1.20 -7.51
C MET A 64 2.16 0.13 -7.71
N LYS A 65 3.36 0.40 -7.22
CA LYS A 65 4.45 -0.58 -7.22
C LYS A 65 4.43 -1.34 -5.89
N ILE A 66 4.26 -2.66 -5.97
CA ILE A 66 4.21 -3.57 -4.82
C ILE A 66 5.39 -4.54 -4.94
N ASN A 67 6.30 -4.54 -3.97
CA ASN A 67 7.57 -5.29 -4.01
C ASN A 67 8.30 -5.15 -5.35
N GLY A 68 8.42 -3.91 -5.84
CA GLY A 68 9.13 -3.59 -7.08
C GLY A 68 8.36 -3.83 -8.39
N ARG A 69 7.14 -4.39 -8.35
CA ARG A 69 6.33 -4.65 -9.55
C ARG A 69 5.05 -3.81 -9.57
N CYS A 70 4.73 -3.19 -10.70
CA CYS A 70 3.47 -2.46 -10.86
C CYS A 70 2.28 -3.44 -10.87
N ALA A 71 1.28 -3.17 -10.03
CA ALA A 71 0.07 -3.96 -9.90
C ALA A 71 -1.09 -3.11 -9.36
N LEU A 72 -2.31 -3.65 -9.39
CA LEU A 72 -3.48 -3.04 -8.75
C LEU A 72 -3.62 -3.57 -7.33
N ALA A 73 -3.61 -2.68 -6.32
CA ALA A 73 -3.69 -3.08 -4.92
C ALA A 73 -4.96 -3.90 -4.58
N CYS A 74 -6.07 -3.63 -5.28
CA CYS A 74 -7.33 -4.35 -5.12
C CYS A 74 -7.35 -5.73 -5.77
N GLN A 75 -6.34 -6.12 -6.55
CA GLN A 75 -6.28 -7.43 -7.20
C GLN A 75 -5.16 -8.31 -6.62
N LYS A 76 -4.43 -7.80 -5.63
CA LYS A 76 -3.32 -8.50 -4.99
C LYS A 76 -3.68 -8.84 -3.56
N LEU A 77 -3.40 -10.08 -3.19
CA LEU A 77 -3.65 -10.61 -1.86
C LEU A 77 -2.36 -10.61 -1.06
N VAL A 78 -2.46 -10.56 0.26
CA VAL A 78 -1.29 -10.65 1.15
C VAL A 78 -0.50 -11.94 0.86
N LYS A 79 -1.20 -13.07 0.63
CA LYS A 79 -0.55 -14.36 0.31
C LYS A 79 0.24 -14.39 -1.00
N ASP A 80 0.04 -13.42 -1.89
CA ASP A 80 0.79 -13.34 -3.15
C ASP A 80 2.25 -12.90 -2.92
N TYR A 81 2.57 -12.39 -1.72
CA TYR A 81 3.89 -11.90 -1.35
C TYR A 81 4.48 -12.79 -0.26
N VAL A 82 5.66 -13.35 -0.55
CA VAL A 82 6.38 -14.23 0.37
C VAL A 82 7.13 -13.39 1.41
N GLY A 83 6.90 -13.68 2.69
CA GLY A 83 7.58 -13.03 3.81
C GLY A 83 6.63 -12.17 4.65
N THR A 84 7.20 -11.41 5.58
CA THR A 84 6.46 -10.52 6.48
C THR A 84 6.50 -9.07 6.06
N GLU A 85 7.25 -8.70 5.02
CA GLU A 85 7.39 -7.31 4.57
C GLU A 85 6.84 -7.12 3.15
N ILE A 86 5.95 -6.13 3.00
CA ILE A 86 5.40 -5.67 1.74
C ILE A 86 5.78 -4.20 1.55
N VAL A 87 6.57 -3.92 0.53
CA VAL A 87 7.02 -2.57 0.16
C VAL A 87 6.05 -1.97 -0.85
N LEU A 88 5.51 -0.79 -0.52
CA LEU A 88 4.57 -0.06 -1.37
C LEU A 88 5.15 1.29 -1.78
N GLU A 89 5.14 1.54 -3.08
CA GLU A 89 5.69 2.75 -3.70
C GLU A 89 4.72 3.28 -4.77
N PRO A 90 4.72 4.60 -5.06
CA PRO A 90 3.95 5.14 -6.17
C PRO A 90 4.39 4.52 -7.50
N LEU A 91 3.55 4.64 -8.53
CA LEU A 91 3.95 4.27 -9.88
C LEU A 91 5.16 5.13 -10.32
N PRO A 92 6.14 4.52 -11.01
CA PRO A 92 7.24 5.30 -11.57
C PRO A 92 6.72 6.20 -12.70
N HIS A 93 7.30 7.39 -12.82
CA HIS A 93 7.05 8.35 -13.92
C HIS A 93 5.67 9.05 -13.92
N PHE A 94 5.01 9.18 -12.76
CA PHE A 94 3.77 9.94 -12.57
C PHE A 94 3.86 10.93 -11.40
#